data_AF-U2KHY9-F1
#
_entry.id   AF-U2KHY9-F1
#
_cell.length_a   1.000
_cell.length_b   1.000
_cell.length_c   1.000
_cell.angle_alpha   90.00
_cell.angle_beta   90.00
_cell.angle_gamma   90.00
#
_symmetry.space_group_name_H-M   'P 1'
#
loop_
_entity.id
_entity.type
_entity.pdbx_description
1 polymer ?
#
loop_
_entity_poly.entity_id
_entity_poly.type
_entity_poly.pdbx_seq_one_letter_code
_entity_poly.pdbx_strand_id
1 'polypeptide(L)'
;MITVKINFRKLVWYFLIGIGFGSLSFVATLWLEGTQSQTVPQITNVIWVSGLIGIISMIFELERPPFFFRLILHFFLVYALVCLMNNLNHYYWPILSFELLGNFMVSYLIIWTIVYFFLTRRLGRINQRLAEKREKQ
;
A
#
# COMPACT_ATOMS: atom_id res chain seq x y z
N MET A 1 11.15 17.67 -17.81
CA MET A 1 11.33 17.33 -16.38
C MET A 1 10.10 17.82 -15.66
N ILE A 2 9.06 16.98 -15.53
CA ILE A 2 7.83 17.38 -14.85
C ILE A 2 8.03 17.07 -13.37
N THR A 3 8.35 18.10 -12.59
CA THR A 3 8.48 17.99 -11.14
C THR A 3 7.09 17.75 -10.55
N VAL A 4 6.86 16.58 -9.94
CA VAL A 4 5.62 16.28 -9.22
C VAL A 4 5.51 17.26 -8.04
N LYS A 5 4.66 18.29 -8.15
CA LYS A 5 4.34 19.17 -7.02
C LYS A 5 3.49 18.38 -6.02
N ILE A 6 4.11 17.94 -4.93
CA ILE A 6 3.41 17.33 -3.79
C ILE A 6 2.56 18.42 -3.15
N ASN A 7 1.24 18.32 -3.29
CA ASN A 7 0.28 19.19 -2.60
C ASN A 7 -0.21 18.48 -1.34
N PHE A 8 -0.41 19.22 -0.25
CA PHE A 8 -0.98 18.72 1.01
C PHE A 8 -2.26 17.90 0.81
N ARG A 9 -3.17 18.35 -0.07
CA ARG A 9 -4.39 17.59 -0.39
C ARG A 9 -4.08 16.18 -0.92
N LYS A 10 -3.06 16.05 -1.76
CA LYS A 10 -2.63 14.77 -2.32
C LYS A 10 -1.99 13.89 -1.24
N LEU A 11 -1.14 14.48 -0.39
CA LEU A 11 -0.55 13.78 0.74
C LEU A 11 -1.63 13.15 1.65
N VAL A 12 -2.63 13.95 2.05
CA VAL A 12 -3.77 13.48 2.85
C VAL A 12 -4.55 12.39 2.14
N TRP A 13 -4.78 12.53 0.83
CA TRP A 13 -5.51 11.55 0.05
C TRP A 13 -4.79 10.19 0.00
N TYR A 14 -3.49 10.19 -0.23
CA TYR A 14 -2.67 8.97 -0.21
C TYR A 14 -2.62 8.34 1.19
N PHE A 15 -2.51 9.16 2.23
CA PHE A 15 -2.56 8.70 3.61
C PHE A 15 -3.88 7.97 3.93
N LEU A 16 -5.02 8.55 3.53
CA LEU A 16 -6.34 7.92 3.73
C LEU A 16 -6.52 6.63 2.93
N ILE A 17 -6.02 6.58 1.68
CA ILE A 17 -6.00 5.34 0.89
C ILE A 17 -5.18 4.25 1.59
N GLY A 18 -4.00 4.62 2.10
CA GLY A 18 -3.15 3.73 2.86
C GLY A 18 -3.85 3.12 4.07
N ILE A 19 -4.54 3.96 4.87
CA ILE A 19 -5.39 3.51 5.98
C ILE A 19 -6.45 2.52 5.49
N GLY A 20 -7.10 2.78 4.36
CA GLY A 20 -8.11 1.88 3.81
C GLY A 20 -7.57 0.47 3.53
N PHE A 21 -6.45 0.37 2.80
CA PHE A 21 -5.84 -0.94 2.52
C PHE A 21 -5.30 -1.62 3.77
N GLY A 22 -4.62 -0.87 4.64
CA GLY A 22 -4.00 -1.43 5.84
C GLY A 22 -5.01 -1.88 6.89
N SER A 23 -6.10 -1.13 7.10
CA SER A 23 -7.16 -1.52 8.04
C SER A 23 -7.91 -2.77 7.58
N LEU A 24 -8.22 -2.88 6.28
CA LEU A 24 -8.83 -4.10 5.72
C LEU A 24 -7.90 -5.30 5.85
N SER A 25 -6.61 -5.12 5.57
CA SER A 25 -5.62 -6.18 5.69
C SER A 25 -5.46 -6.62 7.15
N PHE A 26 -5.43 -5.66 8.08
CA PHE A 26 -5.33 -5.95 9.52
C PHE A 26 -6.53 -6.75 10.04
N VAL A 27 -7.76 -6.34 9.69
CA VAL A 27 -8.97 -7.08 10.09
C VAL A 27 -8.97 -8.49 9.49
N ALA A 28 -8.55 -8.64 8.23
CA ALA A 28 -8.43 -9.97 7.61
C ALA A 28 -7.44 -10.86 8.36
N THR A 29 -6.28 -10.32 8.77
CA THR A 29 -5.30 -11.06 9.59
C THR A 29 -5.87 -11.45 10.94
N LEU A 30 -6.56 -10.55 11.64
CA LEU A 30 -7.21 -10.86 12.92
C LEU A 30 -8.23 -12.01 12.80
N TRP A 31 -9.01 -12.03 11.72
CA TRP A 31 -9.94 -13.13 11.45
C TRP A 31 -9.23 -14.45 11.19
N LEU A 32 -8.13 -14.45 10.43
CA LEU A 32 -7.37 -15.67 10.14
C LEU A 32 -6.68 -16.24 11.38
N GLU A 33 -6.23 -15.36 12.29
CA GLU A 33 -5.58 -15.75 13.55
C GLU A 33 -6.59 -16.11 14.66
N GLY A 34 -7.89 -15.84 14.46
CA GLY A 34 -8.92 -16.05 15.49
C GLY A 34 -8.82 -15.07 16.67
N THR A 35 -8.11 -13.95 16.48
CA THR A 35 -7.83 -12.96 17.52
C THR A 35 -9.09 -12.18 17.90
N GLN A 36 -9.48 -12.24 19.17
CA GLN A 36 -10.75 -11.67 19.66
C GLN A 36 -10.64 -10.23 20.18
N SER A 37 -9.44 -9.78 20.55
CA SER A 37 -9.24 -8.44 21.11
C SER A 37 -7.90 -7.84 20.69
N GLN A 38 -7.86 -6.52 20.59
CA GLN A 38 -6.68 -5.72 20.33
C GLN A 38 -6.74 -4.46 21.19
N THR A 39 -5.59 -3.96 21.59
CA THR A 39 -5.49 -2.73 22.37
C THR A 39 -5.60 -1.50 21.46
N VAL A 40 -6.08 -0.38 22.00
CA VAL A 40 -6.14 0.90 21.27
C VAL A 40 -4.78 1.32 20.71
N PRO A 41 -3.64 1.18 21.43
CA PRO A 41 -2.32 1.45 20.87
C PRO A 41 -1.97 0.59 19.65
N GLN A 42 -2.29 -0.71 19.67
CA GLN A 42 -2.03 -1.60 18.52
C GLN A 42 -2.80 -1.16 17.28
N ILE A 43 -4.10 -0.85 17.45
CA ILE A 43 -4.95 -0.35 16.37
C ILE A 43 -4.43 1.00 15.86
N THR A 44 -4.00 1.88 16.76
CA THR A 44 -3.46 3.20 16.43
C THR A 44 -2.16 3.09 15.62
N ASN A 45 -1.26 2.19 16.01
CA ASN A 45 -0.02 1.92 15.28
C ASN A 45 -0.31 1.40 13.87
N VAL A 46 -1.29 0.50 13.71
CA VAL A 46 -1.73 0.01 12.39
C VAL A 46 -2.21 1.17 11.52
N ILE A 47 -3.09 2.03 12.02
CA ILE A 47 -3.64 3.17 11.26
C ILE A 47 -2.51 4.09 10.78
N TRP A 48 -1.60 4.49 11.68
CA TRP A 48 -0.49 5.38 11.34
C TRP A 48 0.46 4.78 10.32
N VAL A 49 0.90 3.54 10.55
CA VAL A 49 1.81 2.83 9.65
C VAL A 49 1.17 2.65 8.27
N SER A 50 -0.11 2.29 8.23
CA SER A 50 -0.87 2.14 6.98
C SER A 50 -0.96 3.45 6.20
N GLY A 51 -1.20 4.56 6.89
CA GLY A 51 -1.20 5.88 6.26
C GLY A 51 0.18 6.27 5.71
N LEU A 52 1.27 5.96 6.43
CA LEU A 52 2.63 6.16 5.93
C LEU A 52 2.92 5.30 4.69
N ILE A 53 2.47 4.05 4.65
CA ILE A 53 2.54 3.18 3.46
C ILE A 53 1.83 3.83 2.27
N GLY A 54 0.66 4.43 2.50
CA GLY A 54 -0.07 5.20 1.50
C GLY A 54 0.77 6.36 0.95
N ILE A 55 1.42 7.14 1.81
CA ILE A 55 2.33 8.22 1.38
C ILE A 55 3.52 7.67 0.58
N ILE A 56 4.12 6.57 1.01
CA ILE A 56 5.23 5.92 0.30
C ILE A 56 4.79 5.46 -1.10
N SER A 57 3.52 5.08 -1.27
CA SER A 57 2.98 4.71 -2.59
C SER A 57 3.01 5.86 -3.61
N MET A 58 3.19 7.12 -3.17
CA MET A 58 3.40 8.26 -4.08
C MET A 58 4.66 8.10 -4.93
N ILE A 59 5.60 7.22 -4.57
CA ILE A 59 6.78 6.98 -5.41
C ILE A 59 6.41 6.47 -6.82
N PHE A 60 5.25 5.82 -6.96
CA PHE A 60 4.74 5.38 -8.27
C PHE A 60 4.26 6.53 -9.17
N GLU A 61 4.14 7.75 -8.66
CA GLU A 61 3.83 8.93 -9.48
C GLU A 61 5.06 9.54 -10.15
N LEU A 62 6.27 9.20 -9.73
CA LEU A 62 7.48 9.76 -10.34
C LEU A 62 7.70 9.21 -11.76
N GLU A 63 8.12 10.06 -12.70
CA GLU A 63 8.46 9.63 -14.07
C GLU A 63 9.76 8.81 -14.11
N ARG A 64 10.67 9.06 -13.16
CA ARG A 64 11.97 8.39 -13.00
C ARG A 64 12.18 8.10 -11.52
N PRO A 65 12.75 6.96 -11.12
CA PRO A 65 13.38 5.90 -11.93
C PRO A 65 12.37 4.96 -12.62
N PRO A 66 12.81 3.95 -13.42
CA PRO A 66 11.90 2.99 -14.05
C PRO A 66 10.97 2.33 -13.05
N PHE A 67 9.80 1.89 -13.53
CA PHE A 67 8.74 1.32 -12.68
C PHE A 67 9.25 0.19 -11.78
N PHE A 68 10.09 -0.69 -12.33
CA PHE A 68 10.66 -1.82 -11.61
C PHE A 68 11.49 -1.39 -10.38
N PHE A 69 12.31 -0.33 -10.51
CA PHE A 69 13.06 0.22 -9.39
C PHE A 69 12.16 0.82 -8.32
N ARG A 70 11.10 1.54 -8.72
CA ARG A 70 10.11 2.07 -7.79
C ARG A 70 9.37 0.95 -7.06
N LEU A 71 9.07 -0.14 -7.75
CA LEU A 71 8.41 -1.31 -7.16
C LEU A 71 9.30 -1.99 -6.11
N ILE A 72 10.58 -2.19 -6.41
CA ILE A 72 11.54 -2.75 -5.45
C ILE A 72 11.69 -1.83 -4.24
N LEU A 73 11.85 -0.53 -4.47
CA LEU A 73 11.97 0.45 -3.39
C LEU A 73 10.71 0.46 -2.51
N HIS A 74 9.52 0.43 -3.13
CA HIS A 74 8.25 0.33 -2.41
C HIS A 74 8.22 -0.91 -1.52
N PHE A 75 8.57 -2.07 -2.06
CA PHE A 75 8.56 -3.34 -1.34
C PHE A 75 9.41 -3.27 -0.06
N PHE A 76 10.65 -2.80 -0.16
CA PHE A 76 11.54 -2.68 1.00
C PHE A 76 11.08 -1.63 2.01
N LEU A 77 10.58 -0.48 1.55
CA LEU A 77 10.08 0.57 2.43
C LEU A 77 8.84 0.12 3.22
N VAL A 78 7.91 -0.57 2.56
CA VAL A 78 6.72 -1.11 3.22
C VAL A 78 7.12 -2.21 4.20
N TYR A 79 8.04 -3.09 3.82
CA TYR A 79 8.54 -4.13 4.73
C TYR A 79 9.20 -3.54 5.99
N ALA A 80 10.02 -2.50 5.84
CA ALA A 80 10.64 -1.79 6.95
C ALA A 80 9.59 -1.18 7.90
N LEU A 81 8.51 -0.60 7.34
CA LEU A 81 7.40 -0.09 8.12
C LEU A 81 6.62 -1.18 8.87
N VAL A 82 6.43 -2.36 8.26
CA VAL A 82 5.80 -3.51 8.93
C VAL A 82 6.68 -4.02 10.07
N CYS A 83 8.00 -4.07 9.87
CA CYS A 83 8.94 -4.43 10.94
C CYS A 83 8.90 -3.41 12.09
N LEU A 84 8.87 -2.12 11.78
CA LEU A 84 8.71 -1.04 12.75
C LEU A 84 7.41 -1.21 13.55
N MET A 85 6.29 -1.48 12.87
CA MET A 85 5.00 -1.69 13.51
C MET A 85 5.01 -2.88 14.49
N ASN A 86 5.62 -4.00 14.11
CA ASN A 86 5.74 -5.17 14.98
C ASN A 86 6.56 -4.83 16.24
N ASN A 87 7.66 -4.09 16.07
CA ASN A 87 8.48 -3.63 17.19
C ASN A 87 7.68 -2.70 18.13
N LEU A 88 6.94 -1.73 17.58
CA LEU A 88 6.06 -0.82 18.35
C LEU A 88 4.95 -1.55 19.10
N ASN A 89 4.48 -2.68 18.56
CA ASN A 89 3.44 -3.51 19.17
C ASN A 89 4.01 -4.58 20.12
N HIS A 90 5.32 -4.57 20.40
CA HIS A 90 6.01 -5.56 21.22
C HIS A 90 5.88 -7.01 20.70
N TYR A 91 5.59 -7.19 19.41
CA TYR A 91 5.72 -8.49 18.76
C TYR A 91 7.20 -8.71 18.45
N TYR A 92 7.87 -9.46 19.32
CA TYR A 92 9.30 -9.78 19.20
C TYR A 92 9.55 -10.88 18.18
N TRP A 93 9.26 -10.58 16.93
CA TRP A 93 9.65 -11.43 15.81
C TRP A 93 11.01 -10.96 15.32
N PRO A 94 11.98 -11.87 15.10
CA PRO A 94 13.21 -11.51 14.40
C PRO A 94 12.86 -10.82 13.08
N ILE A 95 13.57 -9.74 12.76
CA ILE A 95 13.33 -8.91 11.56
C ILE A 95 13.33 -9.79 10.29
N LEU A 96 14.13 -10.86 10.27
CA LEU A 96 14.26 -11.82 9.17
C LEU A 96 13.58 -13.16 9.43
N SER A 97 12.57 -13.21 10.32
CA SER A 97 11.79 -14.43 10.52
C SER A 97 11.07 -14.83 9.22
N PHE A 98 11.21 -16.10 8.85
CA PHE A 98 10.57 -16.64 7.64
C PHE A 98 9.05 -16.49 7.67
N GLU A 99 8.45 -16.57 8.85
CA GLU A 99 7.01 -16.41 9.03
C GLU A 99 6.56 -14.96 8.78
N LEU A 100 7.28 -13.96 9.32
CA LEU A 100 6.97 -12.54 9.07
C LEU A 100 7.13 -12.22 7.58
N LEU A 101 8.24 -12.67 6.98
CA LEU A 101 8.52 -12.45 5.57
C LEU A 101 7.48 -13.15 4.68
N GLY A 102 7.08 -14.37 5.02
CA GLY A 102 6.06 -15.14 4.30
C GLY A 102 4.69 -14.45 4.35
N ASN A 103 4.23 -14.07 5.54
CA ASN A 103 2.96 -13.34 5.72
C ASN A 103 2.98 -11.98 5.01
N PHE A 104 4.12 -11.28 5.06
CA PHE A 104 4.30 -10.05 4.30
C PHE A 104 4.25 -10.27 2.79
N MET A 105 4.96 -11.27 2.26
CA MET A 105 4.96 -11.60 0.83
C MET A 105 3.54 -11.90 0.33
N VAL A 106 2.80 -12.74 1.05
CA VAL A 106 1.43 -13.13 0.68
C VAL A 106 0.49 -11.92 0.69
N SER A 107 0.49 -11.15 1.79
CA SER A 107 -0.35 -9.95 1.89
C SER A 107 0.01 -8.90 0.83
N TYR A 108 1.30 -8.67 0.60
CA TYR A 108 1.78 -7.75 -0.43
C TYR A 108 1.31 -8.18 -1.82
N LEU A 109 1.47 -9.46 -2.19
CA LEU A 109 1.03 -9.97 -3.50
C LEU A 109 -0.49 -9.84 -3.68
N ILE A 110 -1.29 -10.12 -2.65
CA ILE A 110 -2.75 -9.95 -2.71
C ILE A 110 -3.12 -8.49 -2.96
N ILE A 111 -2.60 -7.57 -2.13
CA ILE A 111 -2.89 -6.13 -2.26
C ILE A 111 -2.44 -5.64 -3.63
N TRP A 112 -1.25 -6.04 -4.09
CA TRP A 112 -0.72 -5.63 -5.37
C TRP A 112 -1.55 -6.16 -6.54
N THR A 113 -2.04 -7.40 -6.46
CA THR A 113 -2.96 -7.98 -7.46
C THR A 113 -4.25 -7.17 -7.55
N ILE A 114 -4.83 -6.79 -6.41
CA ILE A 114 -6.02 -5.92 -6.36
C ILE A 114 -5.71 -4.58 -7.03
N VAL A 115 -4.63 -3.92 -6.61
CA VAL A 115 -4.21 -2.61 -7.17
C VAL A 115 -3.98 -2.70 -8.68
N TYR A 116 -3.30 -3.74 -9.16
CA TYR A 116 -3.04 -3.97 -10.58
C TYR A 116 -4.33 -4.14 -11.38
N PHE A 117 -5.29 -4.91 -10.86
CA PHE A 117 -6.58 -5.11 -11.50
C PHE A 117 -7.40 -3.82 -11.58
N PHE A 118 -7.38 -3.01 -10.53
CA PHE A 118 -8.00 -1.69 -10.54
C PHE A 118 -7.31 -0.73 -11.53
N LEU A 119 -5.97 -0.78 -11.63
CA LEU A 119 -5.20 0.05 -12.54
C LEU A 119 -5.46 -0.30 -14.00
N THR A 120 -5.43 -1.59 -14.36
CA THR A 120 -5.70 -2.06 -15.73
C THR A 120 -7.12 -1.72 -16.18
N ARG A 121 -8.13 -1.91 -15.32
CA ARG A 121 -9.50 -1.48 -15.60
C ARG A 121 -9.64 0.03 -15.79
N ARG A 122 -8.88 0.83 -15.02
CA ARG A 122 -8.88 2.29 -15.17
C ARG A 122 -8.27 2.70 -16.51
N LEU A 123 -7.16 2.09 -16.91
CA LEU A 123 -6.52 2.34 -18.20
C LEU A 123 -7.42 1.94 -19.38
N GLY A 124 -8.08 0.78 -19.30
CA GLY A 124 -9.03 0.32 -20.31
C GLY A 124 -10.19 1.30 -20.53
N ARG A 125 -10.79 1.82 -19.44
CA ARG A 125 -11.87 2.83 -19.52
C ARG A 125 -11.41 4.17 -20.10
N ILE A 126 -10.17 4.59 -19.84
CA ILE A 126 -9.60 5.81 -20.42
C ILE A 126 -9.42 5.63 -21.93
N ASN A 127 -8.86 4.49 -22.36
CA ASN A 127 -8.67 4.20 -23.78
C ASN A 127 -10.00 4.09 -24.54
N GLN A 128 -11.03 3.47 -23.94
CA GLN A 128 -12.37 3.42 -24.52
C GLN A 128 -12.97 4.82 -24.71
N ARG A 129 -12.89 5.68 -23.69
CA ARG A 129 -13.39 7.07 -23.78
C ARG A 129 -12.62 7.93 -24.79
N LEU A 130 -11.35 7.62 -25.05
CA LEU A 130 -10.56 8.29 -26.09
C LEU A 130 -10.95 7.81 -27.50
N ALA A 131 -11.25 6.51 -27.65
CA ALA A 131 -11.73 5.94 -28.91
C ALA A 131 -13.11 6.50 -29.30
N GLU A 132 -14.07 6.50 -28.36
CA GLU A 132 -15.42 7.03 -28.58
C GLU A 132 -15.44 8.52 -28.96
N LYS A 133 -14.46 9.31 -28.49
CA LYS A 133 -14.32 10.72 -28.86
C LYS A 133 -13.70 10.92 -30.24
N ARG A 134 -12.88 9.98 -30.72
CA ARG A 134 -12.30 10.02 -32.08
C ARG A 134 -13.28 9.54 -33.14
N GLU A 135 -14.19 8.62 -32.79
CA GLU A 135 -15.25 8.17 -33.70
C GLU A 135 -16.40 9.18 -33.85
N LYS A 136 -16.54 10.13 -32.92
CA LYS A 136 -17.54 11.21 -32.95
C LYS A 136 -17.01 12.52 -33.56
N GLN A 137 -15.78 12.55 -34.05
CA GLN A 137 -15.19 13.66 -34.82
C GLN A 137 -15.03 13.24 -36.27
#